data_AF-A8N953-F1
#
_entry.id   AF-A8N953-F1
#
_cell.length_a   1.000
_cell.length_b   1.000
_cell.length_c   1.000
_cell.angle_alpha   90.00
_cell.angle_beta   90.00
_cell.angle_gamma   90.00
#
_symmetry.space_group_name_H-M   'P 1'
#
loop_
_entity.id
_entity.type
_entity.pdbx_description
1 polymer ?
#
loop_
_entity_poly.entity_id
_entity_poly.type
_entity_poly.pdbx_seq_one_letter_code
_entity_poly.pdbx_strand_id
1 'polypeptide(L)'
;MVLRITPAASDSTGMDPDNSDPTTPTGTSSISTSSSSMLTPLSSLRAARSNSTLASLVSQKSQIRSHRSMSTLNPPETRFSSLRYGDKDDLGKATICDAETGLRLHRHPSLWLEDGSVICRVEDTLFCVHMSVLARHSICFRDMFAIPQPESNLRDSLVLEGVGMRSGAQRIPVITLFDKAEDVANLIEALYDIGTNFGNNDEKDFRAVAGILRLATKYIIDELREMALNHLSIAWPTTLKAWDLREDLARSYEIDATIPSARLYPHPFEVINLAREVEAPSLLPAAFYDLSRYSFSQIFEPHEDDALYRPPEQPPPPLSPADLQRLCVGKEHTQQMITALIQAMGNGQHIRQSQQHPPHSLSRRTSSSGAVCVSAAACRKDFTELVELATQHYLFDRERGCHDPLYVAEELGQLKSAEISECKACAKSLEGWAAREREKIWKLIPVWFRLDMPVDASAKFH
;
A
#
# COMPACT_ATOMS: atom_id res chain seq x y z
N MET A 1 -5.88 -1.10 -27.87
CA MET A 1 -6.98 -0.16 -28.20
C MET A 1 -6.42 0.80 -29.23
N VAL A 2 -7.03 0.82 -30.42
CA VAL A 2 -6.42 1.26 -31.69
C VAL A 2 -6.32 2.79 -31.78
N LEU A 3 -5.13 3.32 -32.08
CA LEU A 3 -4.94 4.70 -32.56
C LEU A 3 -5.44 4.78 -34.01
N ARG A 4 -6.67 5.29 -34.21
CA ARG A 4 -7.15 5.75 -35.52
C ARG A 4 -7.17 7.27 -35.52
N ILE A 5 -6.21 7.86 -36.23
CA ILE A 5 -6.29 9.23 -36.70
C ILE A 5 -7.07 9.19 -38.03
N THR A 6 -8.24 9.82 -38.10
CA THR A 6 -8.91 10.12 -39.37
C THR A 6 -9.26 11.62 -39.43
N PRO A 7 -9.04 12.27 -40.59
CA PRO A 7 -9.26 13.71 -40.74
C PRO A 7 -10.75 14.04 -41.02
N ALA A 8 -11.14 15.26 -40.67
CA ALA A 8 -12.49 15.79 -40.76
C ALA A 8 -12.95 16.09 -42.21
N ALA A 9 -14.23 15.82 -42.51
CA ALA A 9 -15.06 16.58 -43.46
C ALA A 9 -16.58 16.25 -43.34
N SER A 10 -17.36 17.29 -43.02
CA SER A 10 -18.74 17.68 -43.40
C SER A 10 -19.85 16.67 -43.80
N ASP A 11 -20.99 16.84 -43.12
CA ASP A 11 -22.41 16.80 -43.52
C ASP A 11 -22.95 15.65 -44.40
N SER A 12 -23.91 14.88 -43.85
CA SER A 12 -25.35 15.04 -44.15
C SER A 12 -26.22 13.87 -43.63
N THR A 13 -27.28 14.24 -42.91
CA THR A 13 -28.64 13.64 -42.83
C THR A 13 -28.88 12.13 -42.99
N GLY A 14 -29.52 11.53 -41.97
CA GLY A 14 -30.82 10.85 -42.18
C GLY A 14 -30.97 9.38 -41.75
N MET A 15 -31.88 9.17 -40.78
CA MET A 15 -32.79 8.02 -40.58
C MET A 15 -32.28 6.68 -39.97
N ASP A 16 -32.76 6.46 -38.73
CA ASP A 16 -33.13 5.19 -38.07
C ASP A 16 -34.18 4.35 -38.87
N PRO A 17 -34.62 3.15 -38.42
CA PRO A 17 -34.08 2.18 -37.45
C PRO A 17 -34.13 0.71 -37.97
N ASP A 18 -33.73 -0.25 -37.12
CA ASP A 18 -34.61 -1.33 -36.62
C ASP A 18 -34.01 -2.76 -36.57
N ASN A 19 -34.17 -3.35 -35.38
CA ASN A 19 -34.52 -4.73 -35.06
C ASN A 19 -33.57 -5.95 -35.11
N SER A 20 -33.76 -6.76 -34.07
CA SER A 20 -33.80 -8.23 -34.00
C SER A 20 -32.55 -9.06 -33.62
N ASP A 21 -32.47 -9.35 -32.30
CA ASP A 21 -32.28 -10.71 -31.72
C ASP A 21 -33.33 -11.71 -32.29
N PRO A 22 -33.28 -13.06 -32.09
CA PRO A 22 -32.63 -13.81 -31.00
C PRO A 22 -32.04 -15.20 -31.41
N THR A 23 -31.72 -16.02 -30.39
CA THR A 23 -31.84 -17.51 -30.29
C THR A 23 -30.57 -18.36 -30.12
N THR A 24 -30.39 -18.80 -28.87
CA THR A 24 -29.85 -20.11 -28.44
C THR A 24 -30.63 -21.29 -29.06
N PRO A 25 -30.03 -22.50 -29.13
CA PRO A 25 -30.39 -23.50 -28.11
C PRO A 25 -29.26 -24.43 -27.64
N THR A 26 -29.50 -24.87 -26.39
CA THR A 26 -29.06 -26.08 -25.66
C THR A 26 -28.61 -27.32 -26.41
N GLY A 27 -27.64 -28.04 -25.83
CA GLY A 27 -27.34 -29.44 -26.16
C GLY A 27 -26.32 -30.11 -25.22
N THR A 28 -26.82 -30.81 -24.21
CA THR A 28 -26.15 -31.63 -23.17
C THR A 28 -25.53 -32.95 -23.67
N SER A 29 -24.43 -33.40 -23.03
CA SER A 29 -24.11 -34.79 -22.55
C SER A 29 -22.58 -34.98 -22.43
N SER A 30 -21.97 -35.00 -21.24
CA SER A 30 -21.71 -36.15 -20.35
C SER A 30 -21.00 -37.34 -20.99
N ILE A 31 -19.77 -37.65 -20.55
CA ILE A 31 -19.35 -38.99 -20.06
C ILE A 31 -17.98 -38.86 -19.36
N SER A 32 -17.96 -39.39 -18.14
CA SER A 32 -16.86 -39.63 -17.22
C SER A 32 -15.99 -40.82 -17.64
N THR A 33 -14.71 -40.84 -17.25
CA THR A 33 -14.09 -42.06 -16.71
C THR A 33 -12.83 -41.73 -15.91
N SER A 34 -12.84 -42.21 -14.68
CA SER A 34 -11.77 -42.24 -13.68
C SER A 34 -10.88 -43.47 -13.87
N SER A 35 -9.64 -43.43 -13.35
CA SER A 35 -8.89 -44.62 -12.95
C SER A 35 -7.80 -44.27 -11.95
N SER A 36 -7.93 -44.85 -10.75
CA SER A 36 -6.99 -44.86 -9.63
C SER A 36 -6.21 -46.18 -9.58
N SER A 37 -5.01 -46.18 -8.97
CA SER A 37 -4.38 -47.26 -8.15
C SER A 37 -2.84 -47.17 -8.24
N MET A 38 -1.97 -47.62 -7.31
CA MET A 38 -2.01 -48.00 -5.89
C MET A 38 -0.52 -48.16 -5.41
N LEU A 39 -0.28 -47.73 -4.18
CA LEU A 39 0.74 -47.98 -3.12
C LEU A 39 1.91 -49.03 -3.18
N THR A 40 3.10 -48.56 -2.71
CA THR A 40 4.07 -49.11 -1.67
C THR A 40 5.06 -50.27 -1.95
N PRO A 41 6.09 -50.57 -1.09
CA PRO A 41 7.00 -49.80 -0.17
C PRO A 41 8.51 -50.27 -0.16
N LEU A 42 9.40 -49.65 0.66
CA LEU A 42 10.59 -50.19 1.42
C LEU A 42 11.54 -49.01 1.84
N SER A 43 11.64 -48.56 3.12
CA SER A 43 12.58 -48.93 4.22
C SER A 43 14.07 -49.03 3.82
N SER A 44 15.12 -48.53 4.50
CA SER A 44 15.41 -47.95 5.83
C SER A 44 16.87 -47.43 5.80
N LEU A 45 17.24 -46.41 6.60
CA LEU A 45 18.51 -46.35 7.35
C LEU A 45 18.50 -45.21 8.40
N ARG A 46 18.64 -45.63 9.67
CA ARG A 46 18.99 -44.91 10.92
C ARG A 46 20.25 -44.06 10.77
N ALA A 47 20.66 -43.15 11.65
CA ALA A 47 20.11 -42.36 12.75
C ALA A 47 21.30 -41.50 13.26
N ALA A 48 21.10 -40.23 13.59
CA ALA A 48 21.94 -39.51 14.54
C ALA A 48 21.08 -38.45 15.23
N ARG A 49 20.84 -38.67 16.52
CA ARG A 49 20.06 -37.77 17.39
C ARG A 49 20.92 -36.58 17.78
N SER A 50 20.41 -35.37 17.56
CA SER A 50 20.81 -34.17 18.29
C SER A 50 19.53 -33.50 18.80
N ASN A 51 19.23 -33.70 20.08
CA ASN A 51 18.11 -33.07 20.76
C ASN A 51 18.42 -31.57 20.98
N SER A 52 17.84 -30.70 20.15
CA SER A 52 17.60 -29.30 20.53
C SER A 52 16.09 -29.08 20.53
N THR A 53 15.51 -28.99 21.72
CA THR A 53 14.08 -28.80 21.95
C THR A 53 13.59 -27.48 21.34
N LEU A 54 12.38 -27.52 20.75
CA LEU A 54 11.62 -26.39 20.19
C LEU A 54 11.54 -25.15 21.12
N ALA A 55 11.72 -25.34 22.43
CA ALA A 55 11.81 -24.28 23.42
C ALA A 55 13.02 -23.34 23.22
N SER A 56 14.12 -23.82 22.60
CA SER A 56 15.32 -23.02 22.39
C SER A 56 15.21 -22.06 21.18
N LEU A 57 14.35 -22.37 20.20
CA LEU A 57 14.12 -21.52 19.03
C LEU A 57 13.15 -20.37 19.35
N VAL A 58 12.21 -20.58 20.28
CA VAL A 58 11.31 -19.53 20.78
C VAL A 58 12.08 -18.52 21.65
N SER A 59 13.09 -18.96 22.39
CA SER A 59 13.91 -18.06 23.23
C SER A 59 14.98 -17.27 22.47
N GLN A 60 15.37 -17.69 21.25
CA GLN A 60 16.31 -16.93 20.40
C GLN A 60 15.60 -15.89 19.51
N LYS A 61 14.32 -16.09 19.16
CA LYS A 61 13.52 -15.07 18.46
C LYS A 61 13.17 -13.86 19.34
N SER A 62 13.21 -13.98 20.67
CA SER A 62 12.93 -12.85 21.58
C SER A 62 14.12 -11.92 21.81
N GLN A 63 15.31 -12.23 21.28
CA GLN A 63 16.53 -11.43 21.51
C GLN A 63 16.92 -10.50 20.34
N ILE A 64 16.12 -10.48 19.27
CA ILE A 64 16.23 -9.46 18.20
C ILE A 64 14.97 -8.60 18.22
N ARG A 65 14.61 -8.06 19.39
CA ARG A 65 13.68 -6.94 19.45
C ARG A 65 14.52 -5.68 19.32
N SER A 66 14.39 -5.03 18.16
CA SER A 66 14.93 -3.70 17.89
C SER A 66 14.76 -2.83 19.13
N HIS A 67 15.87 -2.40 19.74
CA HIS A 67 15.88 -1.27 20.66
C HIS A 67 15.44 -0.02 19.89
N ARG A 68 14.13 0.16 19.69
CA ARG A 68 13.59 1.46 19.29
C ARG A 68 13.73 2.36 20.51
N SER A 69 14.59 3.36 20.38
CA SER A 69 14.79 4.41 21.37
C SER A 69 13.44 5.07 21.66
N MET A 70 13.03 5.08 22.94
CA MET A 70 11.77 5.66 23.45
C MET A 70 11.69 7.20 23.33
N SER A 71 12.42 7.81 22.40
CA SER A 71 12.71 9.25 22.43
C SER A 71 11.84 10.11 21.51
N THR A 72 10.96 9.53 20.68
CA THR A 72 10.22 10.29 19.65
C THR A 72 8.69 10.19 19.72
N LEU A 73 8.12 9.29 20.53
CA LEU A 73 6.69 9.24 20.76
C LEU A 73 6.40 9.80 22.15
N ASN A 74 5.56 10.85 22.22
CA ASN A 74 5.02 11.31 23.50
C ASN A 74 4.48 10.08 24.25
N PRO A 75 4.81 9.89 25.55
CA PRO A 75 4.23 8.81 26.32
C PRO A 75 2.71 8.86 26.15
N PRO A 76 2.03 7.71 25.97
CA PRO A 76 0.59 7.72 25.81
C PRO A 76 0.02 8.42 27.04
N GLU A 77 -0.64 9.56 26.80
CA GLU A 77 -1.28 10.34 27.84
C GLU A 77 -2.48 9.52 28.32
N THR A 78 -2.24 8.52 29.15
CA THR A 78 -3.27 7.67 29.71
C THR A 78 -3.45 8.08 31.15
N ARG A 79 -4.54 8.79 31.44
CA ARG A 79 -4.88 9.16 32.81
C ARG A 79 -6.13 8.43 33.24
N PHE A 80 -6.13 7.97 34.48
CA PHE A 80 -7.37 7.57 35.13
C PHE A 80 -8.25 8.82 35.29
N SER A 81 -9.54 8.69 35.03
CA SER A 81 -10.46 9.84 35.00
C SER A 81 -11.73 9.55 35.77
N SER A 82 -12.19 10.54 36.53
CA SER A 82 -13.45 10.46 37.25
C SER A 82 -14.64 10.74 36.34
N LEU A 83 -15.59 9.80 36.30
CA LEU A 83 -16.88 9.97 35.63
C LEU A 83 -17.99 10.11 36.68
N ARG A 84 -19.02 10.90 36.39
CA ARG A 84 -20.21 11.07 37.24
C ARG A 84 -21.47 10.65 36.49
N TYR A 85 -22.41 10.06 37.20
CA TYR A 85 -23.78 9.92 36.71
C TYR A 85 -24.48 11.27 36.79
N GLY A 86 -24.94 11.76 35.65
CA GLY A 86 -25.87 12.89 35.53
C GLY A 86 -27.32 12.44 35.61
N ASP A 87 -28.23 13.35 35.28
CA ASP A 87 -29.67 13.08 35.30
C ASP A 87 -30.05 11.95 34.33
N LYS A 88 -31.16 11.26 34.63
CA LYS A 88 -31.72 10.27 33.72
C LYS A 88 -32.19 10.98 32.45
N ASP A 89 -31.81 10.45 31.29
CA ASP A 89 -32.37 10.88 30.02
C ASP A 89 -33.86 10.52 29.91
N ASP A 90 -34.53 10.98 28.85
CA ASP A 90 -35.96 10.74 28.60
C ASP A 90 -36.32 9.24 28.50
N LEU A 91 -35.31 8.38 28.34
CA LEU A 91 -35.43 6.91 28.29
C LEU A 91 -35.16 6.25 29.66
N GLY A 92 -34.97 7.05 30.72
CA GLY A 92 -34.74 6.58 32.09
C GLY A 92 -33.31 6.08 32.34
N LYS A 93 -32.39 6.25 31.39
CA LYS A 93 -30.99 5.83 31.50
C LYS A 93 -30.15 6.97 32.06
N ALA A 94 -29.37 6.71 33.10
CA ALA A 94 -28.51 7.72 33.69
C ALA A 94 -27.49 8.22 32.65
N THR A 95 -27.47 9.53 32.39
CA THR A 95 -26.45 10.13 31.54
C THR A 95 -25.09 10.02 32.23
N ILE A 96 -24.02 9.76 31.47
CA ILE A 96 -22.67 9.73 32.02
C ILE A 96 -22.02 11.05 31.62
N CYS A 97 -21.47 11.78 32.58
CA CYS A 97 -20.79 13.04 32.34
C CYS A 97 -19.36 12.99 32.85
N ASP A 98 -18.47 13.69 32.15
CA ASP A 98 -17.13 13.93 32.67
C ASP A 98 -17.18 14.83 33.91
N ALA A 99 -16.47 14.44 34.98
CA ALA A 99 -16.51 15.15 36.24
C ALA A 99 -15.81 16.52 36.21
N GLU A 100 -14.87 16.73 35.29
CA GLU A 100 -14.07 17.96 35.16
C GLU A 100 -14.71 18.95 34.19
N THR A 101 -15.21 18.48 33.05
CA THR A 101 -15.71 19.32 31.96
C THR A 101 -17.23 19.37 31.88
N GLY A 102 -17.94 18.44 32.51
CA GLY A 102 -19.40 18.31 32.40
C GLY A 102 -19.88 17.82 31.02
N LEU A 103 -18.96 17.38 30.14
CA LEU A 103 -19.31 16.85 28.83
C LEU A 103 -20.15 15.58 28.96
N ARG A 104 -21.25 15.50 28.21
CA ARG A 104 -22.09 14.29 28.11
C ARG A 104 -21.34 13.24 27.29
N LEU A 105 -21.17 12.07 27.88
CA LEU A 105 -20.50 10.93 27.28
C LEU A 105 -21.53 9.88 26.86
N HIS A 106 -21.25 9.18 25.77
CA HIS A 106 -22.11 8.12 25.25
C HIS A 106 -21.35 6.81 25.11
N ARG A 107 -22.08 5.69 25.19
CA ARG A 107 -21.51 4.34 25.07
C ARG A 107 -21.35 4.01 23.60
N HIS A 108 -20.22 3.41 23.21
CA HIS A 108 -20.08 2.87 21.87
C HIS A 108 -21.14 1.79 21.63
N PRO A 109 -21.83 1.78 20.47
CA PRO A 109 -22.95 0.87 20.23
C PRO A 109 -22.53 -0.62 20.18
N SER A 110 -21.36 -0.93 19.61
CA SER A 110 -20.86 -2.31 19.46
C SER A 110 -19.78 -2.70 20.47
N LEU A 111 -19.06 -1.73 21.03
CA LEU A 111 -17.87 -1.97 21.87
C LEU A 111 -18.15 -1.69 23.34
N TRP A 112 -19.35 -2.07 23.77
CA TRP A 112 -19.79 -2.00 25.15
C TRP A 112 -20.10 -3.41 25.66
N LEU A 113 -19.07 -4.11 26.14
CA LEU A 113 -19.18 -5.48 26.61
C LEU A 113 -19.73 -5.52 28.04
N GLU A 114 -20.73 -6.38 28.28
CA GLU A 114 -21.38 -6.54 29.59
C GLU A 114 -20.42 -7.07 30.65
N ASP A 115 -19.44 -7.87 30.25
CA ASP A 115 -18.38 -8.44 31.09
C ASP A 115 -17.05 -7.66 31.06
N GLY A 116 -17.08 -6.45 30.48
CA GLY A 116 -15.90 -5.58 30.39
C GLY A 116 -15.26 -5.30 31.75
N SER A 117 -13.92 -5.30 31.77
CA SER A 117 -13.10 -5.08 32.96
C SER A 117 -12.41 -3.73 33.01
N VAL A 118 -12.51 -2.93 31.94
CA VAL A 118 -12.01 -1.55 31.88
C VAL A 118 -12.89 -0.72 30.95
N ILE A 119 -13.05 0.56 31.29
CA ILE A 119 -13.70 1.54 30.42
C ILE A 119 -12.63 2.46 29.84
N CYS A 120 -12.50 2.47 28.53
CA CYS A 120 -11.69 3.46 27.82
C CYS A 120 -12.60 4.63 27.44
N ARG A 121 -12.30 5.82 27.95
CA ARG A 121 -12.91 7.08 27.52
C ARG A 121 -12.05 7.70 26.43
N VAL A 122 -12.66 8.04 25.31
CA VAL A 122 -12.00 8.70 24.18
C VAL A 122 -12.95 9.76 23.67
N GLU A 123 -12.50 11.02 23.61
CA GLU A 123 -13.38 12.15 23.27
C GLU A 123 -14.67 12.14 24.12
N ASP A 124 -15.84 12.03 23.49
CA ASP A 124 -17.16 11.90 24.13
C ASP A 124 -17.70 10.45 24.14
N THR A 125 -16.89 9.48 23.72
CA THR A 125 -17.26 8.07 23.56
C THR A 125 -16.64 7.19 24.65
N LEU A 126 -17.41 6.22 25.15
CA LEU A 126 -16.99 5.23 26.13
C LEU A 126 -17.00 3.82 25.55
N PHE A 127 -15.88 3.11 25.68
CA PHE A 127 -15.68 1.73 25.28
C PHE A 127 -15.55 0.86 26.53
N CYS A 128 -16.37 -0.18 26.68
CA CYS A 128 -16.28 -1.11 27.81
C CYS A 128 -15.69 -2.43 27.29
N VAL A 129 -14.45 -2.72 27.66
CA VAL A 129 -13.62 -3.78 27.05
C VAL A 129 -12.85 -4.57 28.11
N HIS A 130 -12.08 -5.57 27.68
CA HIS A 130 -11.32 -6.46 28.54
C HIS A 130 -9.88 -5.99 28.75
N MET A 131 -9.49 -5.78 30.01
CA MET A 131 -8.09 -5.50 30.38
C MET A 131 -7.15 -6.59 29.86
N SER A 132 -7.58 -7.85 29.94
CA SER A 132 -6.80 -9.01 29.51
C SER A 132 -6.50 -9.00 28.01
N VAL A 133 -7.42 -8.52 27.17
CA VAL A 133 -7.22 -8.41 25.72
C VAL A 133 -6.22 -7.28 25.43
N LEU A 134 -6.44 -6.10 26.00
CA LEU A 134 -5.51 -4.97 25.83
C LEU A 134 -4.10 -5.31 26.34
N ALA A 135 -3.98 -5.90 27.54
CA ALA A 135 -2.70 -6.27 28.14
C ALA A 135 -1.98 -7.41 27.41
N ARG A 136 -2.73 -8.29 26.72
CA ARG A 136 -2.14 -9.37 25.94
C ARG A 136 -1.38 -8.83 24.74
N HIS A 137 -1.95 -7.84 24.05
CA HIS A 137 -1.43 -7.35 22.78
C HIS A 137 -0.58 -6.07 22.93
N SER A 138 -0.79 -5.28 23.98
CA SER A 138 -0.04 -4.05 24.25
C SER A 138 0.77 -4.15 25.53
N ILE A 139 2.09 -3.98 25.39
CA ILE A 139 3.00 -3.85 26.53
C ILE A 139 2.65 -2.61 27.35
N CYS A 140 2.29 -1.51 26.68
CA CYS A 140 1.90 -0.27 27.34
C CYS A 140 0.68 -0.49 28.27
N PHE A 141 -0.39 -1.11 27.77
CA PHE A 141 -1.56 -1.39 28.61
C PHE A 141 -1.24 -2.39 29.72
N ARG A 142 -0.46 -3.43 29.43
CA ARG A 142 -0.03 -4.40 30.45
C ARG A 142 0.69 -3.72 31.62
N ASP A 143 1.67 -2.88 31.31
CA ASP A 143 2.50 -2.23 32.32
C ASP A 143 1.68 -1.18 33.08
N MET A 144 0.79 -0.45 32.39
CA MET A 144 -0.16 0.49 33.00
C MET A 144 -1.09 -0.19 34.00
N PHE A 145 -1.62 -1.38 33.68
CA PHE A 145 -2.49 -2.15 34.58
C PHE A 145 -1.76 -2.82 35.73
N ALA A 146 -0.44 -3.03 35.61
CA ALA A 146 0.37 -3.66 36.66
C ALA A 146 0.74 -2.69 37.80
N ILE A 147 0.63 -1.37 37.58
CA ILE A 147 0.94 -0.37 38.60
C ILE A 147 -0.17 -0.36 39.67
N PRO A 148 0.15 -0.64 40.95
CA PRO A 148 -0.83 -0.59 42.03
C PRO A 148 -1.38 0.82 42.17
N GLN A 149 -2.69 0.98 42.03
CA GLN A 149 -3.32 2.28 42.23
C GLN A 149 -3.55 2.55 43.73
N PRO A 150 -3.24 3.76 44.23
CA PRO A 150 -3.55 4.12 45.60
C PRO A 150 -5.06 4.08 45.85
N GLU A 151 -5.46 3.62 47.04
CA GLU A 151 -6.88 3.49 47.45
C GLU A 151 -7.65 4.82 47.45
N SER A 152 -7.00 5.96 47.24
CA SER A 152 -7.64 7.27 47.01
C SER A 152 -8.33 7.40 45.64
N ASN A 153 -8.03 6.50 44.68
CA ASN A 153 -8.57 6.52 43.31
C ASN A 153 -9.97 5.90 43.18
N LEU A 154 -10.71 5.73 44.29
CA LEU A 154 -12.12 5.32 44.29
C LEU A 154 -13.03 6.25 43.47
N ARG A 155 -12.51 7.41 43.04
CA ARG A 155 -13.16 8.39 42.16
C ARG A 155 -12.98 8.11 40.67
N ASP A 156 -12.01 7.29 40.27
CA ASP A 156 -11.63 7.05 38.87
C ASP A 156 -12.18 5.71 38.32
N SER A 157 -13.17 5.16 39.01
CA SER A 157 -13.89 3.96 38.61
C SER A 157 -15.37 4.28 38.44
N LEU A 158 -15.98 3.81 37.35
CA LEU A 158 -17.42 3.89 37.17
C LEU A 158 -18.07 2.67 37.85
N VAL A 159 -19.12 2.90 38.64
CA VAL A 159 -19.95 1.83 39.20
C VAL A 159 -21.03 1.50 38.17
N LEU A 160 -20.95 0.36 37.48
CA LEU A 160 -22.06 -0.07 36.61
C LEU A 160 -23.21 -0.63 37.47
N GLU A 161 -24.32 0.11 37.57
CA GLU A 161 -25.58 -0.41 38.13
C GLU A 161 -26.40 -1.16 37.06
N GLY A 162 -26.49 -2.50 37.19
CA GLY A 162 -27.36 -3.41 36.39
C GLY A 162 -26.89 -3.65 34.94
N VAL A 163 -26.96 -4.85 34.35
CA VAL A 163 -27.85 -6.01 34.49
C VAL A 163 -27.04 -7.24 34.03
N GLY A 164 -26.96 -8.30 34.83
CA GLY A 164 -26.32 -9.58 34.43
C GLY A 164 -25.27 -10.13 35.39
N MET A 165 -25.70 -11.04 36.27
CA MET A 165 -24.91 -12.14 36.84
C MET A 165 -23.63 -11.85 37.67
N ARG A 166 -23.44 -10.68 38.28
CA ARG A 166 -22.51 -10.52 39.41
C ARG A 166 -23.19 -9.76 40.55
N SER A 167 -23.48 -10.47 41.65
CA SER A 167 -24.02 -9.87 42.88
C SER A 167 -22.98 -8.93 43.50
N GLY A 168 -23.07 -7.64 43.18
CA GLY A 168 -22.26 -6.58 43.77
C GLY A 168 -22.02 -5.44 42.77
N ALA A 169 -22.07 -4.20 43.24
CA ALA A 169 -21.69 -3.02 42.47
C ALA A 169 -20.19 -3.10 42.11
N GLN A 170 -19.86 -3.72 40.97
CA GLN A 170 -18.49 -3.85 40.52
C GLN A 170 -17.98 -2.50 39.99
N ARG A 171 -16.91 -2.00 40.60
CA ARG A 171 -16.19 -0.80 40.14
C ARG A 171 -15.29 -1.20 38.99
N ILE A 172 -15.47 -0.55 37.85
CA ILE A 172 -14.64 -0.75 36.66
C ILE A 172 -13.75 0.48 36.47
N PRO A 173 -12.43 0.32 36.36
CA PRO A 173 -11.51 1.45 36.16
C PRO A 173 -11.80 2.16 34.85
N VAL A 174 -11.70 3.49 34.86
CA VAL A 174 -11.86 4.34 33.66
C VAL A 174 -10.51 4.93 33.27
N ILE A 175 -10.08 4.70 32.03
CA ILE A 175 -8.86 5.26 31.46
C ILE A 175 -9.26 6.23 30.35
N THR A 176 -8.78 7.46 30.42
CA THR A 176 -8.88 8.42 29.30
C THR A 176 -7.73 8.18 28.32
N LEU A 177 -8.06 8.02 27.04
CA LEU A 177 -7.15 8.06 25.91
C LEU A 177 -7.39 9.35 25.12
N PHE A 178 -6.33 10.08 24.77
CA PHE A 178 -6.42 11.31 23.96
C PHE A 178 -6.20 11.04 22.47
N ASP A 179 -6.82 9.97 21.98
CA ASP A 179 -6.81 9.59 20.57
C ASP A 179 -8.18 9.90 19.94
N LYS A 180 -8.33 9.71 18.63
CA LYS A 180 -9.64 9.82 17.98
C LYS A 180 -10.52 8.63 18.33
N ALA A 181 -11.80 8.85 18.60
CA ALA A 181 -12.73 7.77 18.93
C ALA A 181 -12.83 6.74 17.80
N GLU A 182 -12.83 7.18 16.53
CA GLU A 182 -12.85 6.32 15.33
C GLU A 182 -11.62 5.40 15.27
N ASP A 183 -10.42 5.94 15.49
CA ASP A 183 -9.18 5.17 15.45
C ASP A 183 -9.15 4.11 16.57
N VAL A 184 -9.62 4.48 17.77
CA VAL A 184 -9.70 3.57 18.92
C VAL A 184 -10.75 2.47 18.68
N ALA A 185 -11.89 2.80 18.07
CA ALA A 185 -12.89 1.80 17.69
C ALA A 185 -12.29 0.76 16.73
N ASN A 186 -11.65 1.22 15.65
CA ASN A 186 -11.00 0.36 14.66
C ASN A 186 -9.89 -0.52 15.29
N LEU A 187 -9.09 0.05 16.21
CA LEU A 187 -8.07 -0.70 16.94
C LEU A 187 -8.69 -1.79 17.81
N ILE A 188 -9.71 -1.45 18.61
CA ILE A 188 -10.34 -2.39 19.53
C ILE A 188 -10.99 -3.52 18.74
N GLU A 189 -11.72 -3.21 17.66
CA GLU A 189 -12.29 -4.23 16.77
C GLU A 189 -11.21 -5.16 16.23
N ALA A 190 -10.10 -4.61 15.73
CA ALA A 190 -8.97 -5.42 15.24
C ALA A 190 -8.29 -6.28 16.32
N LEU A 191 -8.36 -5.89 17.60
CA LEU A 191 -7.83 -6.67 18.73
C LEU A 191 -8.75 -7.82 19.15
N TYR A 192 -10.07 -7.69 18.97
CA TYR A 192 -11.01 -8.78 19.22
C TYR A 192 -11.07 -9.76 18.05
N ASP A 193 -11.01 -9.24 16.82
CA ASP A 193 -11.11 -10.01 15.57
C ASP A 193 -9.77 -10.04 14.83
N ILE A 194 -8.71 -10.46 15.53
CA ILE A 194 -7.34 -10.49 14.99
C ILE A 194 -7.32 -11.31 13.69
N GLY A 195 -7.09 -10.62 12.56
CA GLY A 195 -6.89 -11.23 11.26
C GLY A 195 -8.05 -11.16 10.28
N THR A 196 -9.14 -10.47 10.61
CA THR A 196 -10.26 -10.31 9.67
C THR A 196 -10.64 -8.84 9.51
N ASN A 197 -10.42 -8.32 8.30
CA ASN A 197 -11.08 -7.16 7.66
C ASN A 197 -10.19 -5.97 7.30
N PHE A 198 -8.93 -6.18 6.91
CA PHE A 198 -8.31 -5.24 5.98
C PHE A 198 -8.90 -5.45 4.57
N GLY A 199 -9.27 -4.36 3.93
CA GLY A 199 -9.97 -4.31 2.64
C GLY A 199 -9.02 -4.37 1.45
N ASN A 200 -9.24 -3.47 0.48
CA ASN A 200 -8.52 -3.41 -0.80
C ASN A 200 -7.55 -2.22 -0.90
N ASN A 201 -7.19 -1.60 0.22
CA ASN A 201 -6.47 -0.33 0.32
C ASN A 201 -7.18 0.85 -0.37
N ASP A 202 -8.52 0.82 -0.47
CA ASP A 202 -9.26 2.01 -0.87
C ASP A 202 -9.18 3.13 0.18
N GLU A 203 -9.73 4.30 -0.13
CA GLU A 203 -9.72 5.45 0.78
C GLU A 203 -10.31 5.14 2.18
N LYS A 204 -11.35 4.30 2.25
CA LYS A 204 -12.02 3.95 3.52
C LYS A 204 -11.18 2.96 4.32
N ASP A 205 -10.71 1.92 3.66
CA ASP A 205 -9.83 0.92 4.24
C ASP A 205 -8.52 1.55 4.72
N PHE A 206 -7.91 2.42 3.90
CA PHE A 206 -6.73 3.16 4.29
C PHE A 206 -6.97 4.01 5.53
N ARG A 207 -8.10 4.72 5.65
CA ARG A 207 -8.43 5.52 6.84
C ARG A 207 -8.43 4.65 8.10
N ALA A 208 -9.11 3.51 8.05
CA ALA A 208 -9.18 2.58 9.18
C ALA A 208 -7.80 2.00 9.53
N VAL A 209 -7.06 1.51 8.52
CA VAL A 209 -5.72 0.92 8.69
C VAL A 209 -4.70 1.96 9.18
N ALA A 210 -4.80 3.21 8.71
CA ALA A 210 -3.93 4.30 9.15
C ALA A 210 -4.16 4.62 10.64
N GLY A 211 -5.42 4.67 11.09
CA GLY A 211 -5.78 4.80 12.50
C GLY A 211 -5.22 3.65 13.35
N ILE A 212 -5.47 2.41 12.91
CA ILE A 212 -4.93 1.21 13.55
C ILE A 212 -3.40 1.26 13.63
N LEU A 213 -2.72 1.63 12.55
CA LEU A 213 -1.26 1.69 12.50
C LEU A 213 -0.70 2.74 13.46
N ARG A 214 -1.30 3.94 13.52
CA ARG A 214 -0.91 4.99 14.49
C ARG A 214 -1.00 4.47 15.92
N LEU A 215 -2.16 3.91 16.29
CA LEU A 215 -2.39 3.45 17.66
C LEU A 215 -1.57 2.20 18.00
N ALA A 216 -1.42 1.26 17.07
CA ALA A 216 -0.54 0.11 17.25
C ALA A 216 0.92 0.54 17.47
N THR A 217 1.35 1.63 16.84
CA THR A 217 2.67 2.22 17.06
C THR A 217 2.77 2.88 18.43
N LYS A 218 1.79 3.72 18.79
CA LYS A 218 1.72 4.44 20.07
C LYS A 218 1.66 3.50 21.28
N TYR A 219 0.83 2.46 21.20
CA TYR A 219 0.58 1.49 22.27
C TYR A 219 1.45 0.24 22.19
N ILE A 220 2.43 0.20 21.27
CA ILE A 220 3.40 -0.90 21.12
C ILE A 220 2.69 -2.25 20.95
N ILE A 221 1.82 -2.32 19.95
CA ILE A 221 1.10 -3.52 19.53
C ILE A 221 1.79 -4.06 18.26
N ASP A 222 2.93 -4.73 18.46
CA ASP A 222 3.84 -5.11 17.38
C ASP A 222 3.17 -5.97 16.30
N GLU A 223 2.37 -6.96 16.71
CA GLU A 223 1.69 -7.89 15.79
C GLU A 223 0.75 -7.13 14.83
N LEU A 224 -0.09 -6.24 15.39
CA LEU A 224 -1.04 -5.48 14.59
C LEU A 224 -0.36 -4.41 13.73
N ARG A 225 0.73 -3.81 14.24
CA ARG A 225 1.57 -2.90 13.45
C ARG A 225 2.18 -3.62 12.24
N GLU A 226 2.72 -4.82 12.42
CA GLU A 226 3.29 -5.61 11.33
C GLU A 226 2.21 -5.98 10.30
N MET A 227 1.04 -6.41 10.76
CA MET A 227 -0.10 -6.72 9.88
C MET A 227 -0.54 -5.51 9.06
N ALA A 228 -0.71 -4.34 9.69
CA ALA A 228 -1.09 -3.11 9.01
C ALA A 228 -0.02 -2.67 7.98
N LEU A 229 1.26 -2.77 8.31
CA LEU A 229 2.35 -2.44 7.37
C LEU A 229 2.39 -3.41 6.18
N ASN A 230 2.19 -4.71 6.42
CA ASN A 230 2.12 -5.70 5.36
C ASN A 230 0.93 -5.43 4.43
N HIS A 231 -0.22 -5.03 4.98
CA HIS A 231 -1.38 -4.64 4.19
C HIS A 231 -1.12 -3.42 3.31
N LEU A 232 -0.59 -2.34 3.90
CA LEU A 232 -0.24 -1.12 3.17
C LEU A 232 0.86 -1.37 2.12
N SER A 233 1.76 -2.33 2.35
CA SER A 233 2.82 -2.68 1.39
C SER A 233 2.30 -3.24 0.06
N ILE A 234 1.03 -3.67 0.00
CA ILE A 234 0.37 -4.07 -1.25
C ILE A 234 0.15 -2.83 -2.15
N ALA A 235 -0.29 -1.71 -1.56
CA ALA A 235 -0.56 -0.47 -2.28
C ALA A 235 0.67 0.45 -2.41
N TRP A 236 1.62 0.38 -1.47
CA TRP A 236 2.89 1.13 -1.48
C TRP A 236 4.09 0.19 -1.32
N PRO A 237 4.40 -0.59 -2.37
CA PRO A 237 5.40 -1.64 -2.31
C PRO A 237 6.85 -1.13 -2.35
N THR A 238 7.78 -1.98 -1.93
CA THR A 238 9.23 -1.71 -2.01
C THR A 238 9.89 -2.31 -3.25
N THR A 239 9.19 -3.13 -4.03
CA THR A 239 9.73 -3.83 -5.20
C THR A 239 8.98 -3.44 -6.47
N LEU A 240 9.71 -3.37 -7.59
CA LEU A 240 9.15 -3.04 -8.90
C LEU A 240 8.03 -4.01 -9.30
N LYS A 241 8.24 -5.32 -9.08
CA LYS A 241 7.22 -6.33 -9.40
C LYS A 241 5.90 -6.10 -8.65
N ALA A 242 5.97 -5.75 -7.36
CA ALA A 242 4.77 -5.46 -6.59
C ALA A 242 4.14 -4.12 -7.00
N TRP A 243 4.95 -3.15 -7.43
CA TRP A 243 4.46 -1.91 -8.03
C TRP A 243 3.69 -2.18 -9.33
N ASP A 244 4.20 -3.03 -10.20
CA ASP A 244 3.53 -3.41 -11.44
C ASP A 244 2.16 -4.08 -11.17
N LEU A 245 2.11 -5.02 -10.20
CA LEU A 245 0.85 -5.64 -9.76
C LEU A 245 -0.15 -4.61 -9.21
N ARG A 246 0.34 -3.63 -8.45
CA ARG A 246 -0.45 -2.53 -7.90
C ARG A 246 -1.00 -1.62 -9.00
N GLU A 247 -0.22 -1.32 -10.02
CA GLU A 247 -0.66 -0.54 -11.20
C GLU A 247 -1.71 -1.30 -12.03
N ASP A 248 -1.55 -2.62 -12.19
CA ASP A 248 -2.55 -3.44 -12.87
C ASP A 248 -3.90 -3.43 -12.15
N LEU A 249 -3.88 -3.52 -10.81
CA LEU A 249 -5.08 -3.38 -9.98
C LEU A 249 -5.71 -1.98 -10.12
N ALA A 250 -4.92 -0.92 -10.02
CA ALA A 250 -5.41 0.46 -10.20
C ALA A 250 -6.08 0.65 -11.56
N ARG A 251 -5.44 0.18 -12.64
CA ARG A 251 -5.97 0.27 -14.00
C ARG A 251 -7.25 -0.52 -14.18
N SER A 252 -7.35 -1.71 -13.57
CA SER A 252 -8.60 -2.50 -13.61
C SER A 252 -9.76 -1.78 -12.92
N TYR A 253 -9.47 -1.15 -11.77
CA TYR A 253 -10.45 -0.37 -11.03
C TYR A 253 -10.92 0.87 -11.80
N GLU A 254 -10.00 1.60 -12.44
CA GLU A 254 -10.31 2.76 -13.27
C GLU A 254 -11.21 2.42 -14.47
N ILE A 255 -11.02 1.23 -15.06
CA ILE A 255 -11.86 0.74 -16.17
C ILE A 255 -13.27 0.40 -15.70
N ASP A 256 -13.39 -0.24 -14.53
CA ASP A 256 -14.67 -0.67 -13.97
C ASP A 256 -15.44 0.49 -13.32
N ALA A 257 -14.75 1.57 -12.95
CA ALA A 257 -15.36 2.71 -12.28
C ALA A 257 -16.27 3.50 -13.22
N THR A 258 -17.48 3.78 -12.76
CA THR A 258 -18.46 4.62 -13.47
C THR A 258 -18.17 6.12 -13.36
N ILE A 259 -17.20 6.49 -12.52
CA ILE A 259 -16.87 7.89 -12.20
C ILE A 259 -15.55 8.24 -12.92
N PRO A 260 -15.52 9.29 -13.76
CA PRO A 260 -14.28 9.82 -14.31
C PRO A 260 -13.27 10.11 -13.19
N SER A 261 -12.01 9.72 -13.38
CA SER A 261 -10.93 9.98 -12.42
C SER A 261 -11.05 9.25 -11.07
N ALA A 262 -11.86 8.18 -11.01
CA ALA A 262 -11.93 7.31 -9.85
C ALA A 262 -10.57 6.65 -9.57
N ARG A 263 -10.05 6.87 -8.37
CA ARG A 263 -8.78 6.31 -7.91
C ARG A 263 -9.04 5.23 -6.87
N LEU A 264 -8.36 4.10 -7.00
CA LEU A 264 -8.44 3.03 -6.01
C LEU A 264 -7.79 3.49 -4.70
N TYR A 265 -6.55 3.95 -4.76
CA TYR A 265 -5.73 4.27 -3.59
C TYR A 265 -5.90 5.71 -3.11
N PRO A 266 -5.69 6.01 -1.82
CA PRO A 266 -5.79 7.36 -1.27
C PRO A 266 -4.75 8.33 -1.85
N HIS A 267 -4.92 9.60 -1.49
CA HIS A 267 -4.03 10.69 -1.91
C HIS A 267 -2.59 10.47 -1.36
N PRO A 268 -1.53 10.59 -2.18
CA PRO A 268 -0.16 10.30 -1.74
C PRO A 268 0.32 11.11 -0.52
N PHE A 269 -0.21 12.32 -0.29
CA PHE A 269 0.14 13.12 0.90
C PHE A 269 -0.21 12.41 2.20
N GLU A 270 -1.35 11.71 2.25
CA GLU A 270 -1.78 11.02 3.46
C GLU A 270 -0.83 9.88 3.81
N VAL A 271 -0.36 9.17 2.80
CA VAL A 271 0.56 8.05 2.94
C VAL A 271 1.94 8.53 3.37
N ILE A 272 2.45 9.61 2.76
CA ILE A 272 3.73 10.21 3.14
C ILE A 272 3.67 10.68 4.60
N ASN A 273 2.62 11.41 4.97
CA ASN A 273 2.44 11.91 6.34
C ASN A 273 2.30 10.77 7.35
N LEU A 274 1.50 9.74 7.04
CA LEU A 274 1.36 8.54 7.88
C LEU A 274 2.71 7.83 8.05
N ALA A 275 3.44 7.61 6.97
CA ALA A 275 4.74 6.93 7.00
C ALA A 275 5.78 7.69 7.84
N ARG A 276 5.72 9.03 7.83
CA ARG A 276 6.53 9.89 8.72
C ARG A 276 6.09 9.77 10.18
N GLU A 277 4.80 9.86 10.44
CA GLU A 277 4.20 9.81 11.77
C GLU A 277 4.51 8.49 12.50
N VAL A 278 4.43 7.37 11.79
CA VAL A 278 4.58 6.02 12.36
C VAL A 278 5.96 5.42 12.14
N GLU A 279 6.94 6.21 11.69
CA GLU A 279 8.32 5.78 11.40
C GLU A 279 8.36 4.51 10.53
N ALA A 280 7.68 4.56 9.38
CA ALA A 280 7.57 3.48 8.40
C ALA A 280 8.20 3.89 7.05
N PRO A 281 9.55 4.02 6.98
CA PRO A 281 10.24 4.52 5.79
C PRO A 281 10.04 3.65 4.54
N SER A 282 9.67 2.37 4.70
CA SER A 282 9.42 1.44 3.59
C SER A 282 8.29 1.88 2.66
N LEU A 283 7.32 2.66 3.14
CA LEU A 283 6.19 3.15 2.34
C LEU A 283 6.55 4.40 1.52
N LEU A 284 7.62 5.12 1.90
CA LEU A 284 7.95 6.42 1.33
C LEU A 284 8.37 6.37 -0.15
N PRO A 285 9.21 5.43 -0.62
CA PRO A 285 9.66 5.42 -2.02
C PRO A 285 8.49 5.34 -3.01
N ALA A 286 7.57 4.39 -2.79
CA ALA A 286 6.40 4.24 -3.64
C ALA A 286 5.46 5.45 -3.55
N ALA A 287 5.23 6.00 -2.36
CA ALA A 287 4.35 7.15 -2.19
C ALA A 287 4.90 8.43 -2.85
N PHE A 288 6.20 8.72 -2.70
CA PHE A 288 6.85 9.83 -3.38
C PHE A 288 6.92 9.63 -4.90
N TYR A 289 7.19 8.40 -5.34
CA TYR A 289 7.17 8.08 -6.76
C TYR A 289 5.78 8.31 -7.36
N ASP A 290 4.73 7.76 -6.75
CA ASP A 290 3.34 7.94 -7.16
C ASP A 290 2.98 9.42 -7.33
N LEU A 291 3.34 10.24 -6.33
CA LEU A 291 3.11 11.68 -6.36
C LEU A 291 3.89 12.39 -7.46
N SER A 292 5.12 11.96 -7.76
CA SER A 292 5.99 12.62 -8.73
C SER A 292 5.51 12.52 -10.19
N ARG A 293 4.56 11.60 -10.45
CA ARG A 293 3.93 11.36 -11.76
C ARG A 293 2.94 12.44 -12.17
N TYR A 294 2.59 13.35 -11.26
CA TYR A 294 1.67 14.45 -11.52
C TYR A 294 2.42 15.77 -11.68
N SER A 295 1.91 16.67 -12.53
CA SER A 295 2.47 18.03 -12.64
C SER A 295 2.29 18.81 -11.34
N PHE A 296 3.06 19.89 -11.12
CA PHE A 296 2.88 20.71 -9.92
C PHE A 296 1.49 21.35 -9.85
N SER A 297 0.93 21.74 -11.00
CA SER A 297 -0.46 22.22 -11.09
C SER A 297 -1.44 21.15 -10.61
N GLN A 298 -1.30 19.90 -11.05
CA GLN A 298 -2.17 18.81 -10.58
C GLN A 298 -2.00 18.47 -9.10
N ILE A 299 -0.83 18.73 -8.52
CA ILE A 299 -0.55 18.45 -7.11
C ILE A 299 -1.10 19.54 -6.19
N PHE A 300 -0.95 20.82 -6.58
CA PHE A 300 -1.25 21.96 -5.71
C PHE A 300 -2.54 22.71 -6.08
N GLU A 301 -2.97 22.60 -7.34
CA GLU A 301 -4.14 23.26 -7.92
C GLU A 301 -4.94 22.27 -8.79
N PRO A 302 -5.38 21.11 -8.24
CA PRO A 302 -6.09 20.11 -9.03
C PRO A 302 -7.45 20.64 -9.52
N HIS A 303 -7.78 20.34 -10.78
CA HIS A 303 -9.11 20.58 -11.36
C HIS A 303 -10.05 19.38 -11.09
N GLU A 304 -11.37 19.53 -11.23
CA GLU A 304 -12.35 18.45 -10.98
C GLU A 304 -12.09 17.16 -11.79
N ASP A 305 -11.47 17.30 -12.96
CA ASP A 305 -11.13 16.18 -13.84
C ASP A 305 -9.79 15.49 -13.46
N ASP A 306 -9.01 16.08 -12.56
CA ASP A 306 -7.72 15.52 -12.16
C ASP A 306 -7.88 14.38 -11.14
N ALA A 307 -7.05 13.35 -11.28
CA ALA A 307 -7.04 12.19 -10.38
C ALA A 307 -6.67 12.52 -8.91
N LEU A 308 -6.08 13.69 -8.65
CA LEU A 308 -5.75 14.17 -7.30
C LEU A 308 -6.78 15.15 -6.74
N TYR A 309 -7.86 15.45 -7.48
CA TYR A 309 -8.90 16.34 -7.00
C TYR A 309 -9.56 15.80 -5.74
N ARG A 310 -9.73 16.68 -4.76
CA ARG A 310 -10.59 16.45 -3.62
C ARG A 310 -11.53 17.64 -3.41
N PRO A 311 -12.77 17.40 -2.95
CA PRO A 311 -13.67 18.46 -2.56
C PRO A 311 -13.03 19.39 -1.51
N PRO A 312 -13.27 20.71 -1.57
CA PRO A 312 -12.70 21.68 -0.63
C PRO A 312 -13.02 21.41 0.84
N GLU A 313 -14.09 20.65 1.13
CA GLU A 313 -14.48 20.25 2.48
C GLU A 313 -13.56 19.19 3.10
N GLN A 314 -12.76 18.50 2.27
CA GLN A 314 -11.86 17.42 2.70
C GLN A 314 -10.49 17.52 2.02
N PRO A 315 -9.76 18.64 2.22
CA PRO A 315 -8.45 18.82 1.61
C PRO A 315 -7.46 17.78 2.17
N PRO A 316 -6.52 17.29 1.36
CA PRO A 316 -5.48 16.42 1.88
C PRO A 316 -4.62 17.16 2.91
N PRO A 317 -4.09 16.46 3.93
CA PRO A 317 -3.18 17.08 4.90
C PRO A 317 -1.93 17.60 4.18
N PRO A 318 -1.44 18.81 4.50
CA PRO A 318 -0.28 19.37 3.83
C PRO A 318 0.97 18.54 4.09
N LEU A 319 1.88 18.49 3.12
CA LEU A 319 3.21 17.91 3.33
C LEU A 319 4.07 18.84 4.18
N SER A 320 4.98 18.25 4.96
CA SER A 320 6.00 19.02 5.67
C SER A 320 6.89 19.80 4.67
N PRO A 321 7.44 20.97 5.03
CA PRO A 321 8.37 21.70 4.16
C PRO A 321 9.58 20.86 3.70
N ALA A 322 10.03 19.95 4.56
CA ALA A 322 11.13 19.05 4.24
C ALA A 322 10.73 17.98 3.21
N ASP A 323 9.48 17.49 3.25
CA ASP A 323 8.97 16.55 2.26
C ASP A 323 8.60 17.23 0.95
N LEU A 324 8.14 18.49 1.00
CA LEU A 324 7.99 19.33 -0.21
C LEU A 324 9.34 19.54 -0.91
N GLN A 325 10.40 19.85 -0.17
CA GLN A 325 11.75 19.95 -0.74
C GLN A 325 12.19 18.64 -1.40
N ARG A 326 11.93 17.50 -0.76
CA ARG A 326 12.22 16.16 -1.31
C ARG A 326 11.44 15.89 -2.58
N LEU A 327 10.15 16.25 -2.61
CA LEU A 327 9.31 16.14 -3.80
C LEU A 327 9.88 16.96 -4.95
N CYS A 328 10.23 18.23 -4.72
CA CYS A 328 10.77 19.10 -5.77
C CYS A 328 12.05 18.54 -6.37
N VAL A 329 13.02 18.17 -5.52
CA VAL A 329 14.29 17.59 -5.97
C VAL A 329 14.08 16.24 -6.64
N GLY A 330 13.27 15.36 -6.06
CA GLY A 330 13.02 14.03 -6.64
C GLY A 330 12.31 14.12 -7.98
N LYS A 331 11.36 15.05 -8.14
CA LYS A 331 10.67 15.30 -9.41
C LYS A 331 11.62 15.86 -10.49
N GLU A 332 12.59 16.68 -10.11
CA GLU A 332 13.66 17.08 -11.04
C GLU A 332 14.42 15.86 -11.56
N HIS A 333 14.78 14.92 -10.68
CA HIS A 333 15.46 13.68 -11.07
C HIS A 333 14.58 12.79 -11.95
N THR A 334 13.28 12.67 -11.68
CA THR A 334 12.38 11.87 -12.53
C THR A 334 12.28 12.44 -13.94
N GLN A 335 12.20 13.77 -14.07
CA GLN A 335 12.22 14.44 -15.38
C GLN A 335 13.56 14.25 -16.12
N GLN A 336 14.69 14.44 -15.44
CA GLN A 336 16.01 14.21 -16.03
C GLN A 336 16.20 12.75 -16.47
N MET A 337 15.64 11.79 -15.72
CA MET A 337 15.70 10.38 -16.07
C MET A 337 14.95 10.08 -17.37
N ILE A 338 13.81 10.72 -17.64
CA ILE A 338 13.09 10.54 -18.91
C ILE A 338 13.97 10.97 -20.09
N THR A 339 14.63 12.13 -20.00
CA THR A 339 15.59 12.56 -21.02
C THR A 339 16.76 11.58 -21.15
N ALA A 340 17.30 11.11 -20.02
CA ALA A 340 18.40 10.15 -20.01
C ALA A 340 18.02 8.80 -20.65
N LEU A 341 16.79 8.32 -20.44
CA LEU A 341 16.27 7.09 -21.05
C LEU A 341 16.22 7.20 -22.58
N ILE A 342 15.64 8.30 -23.09
CA ILE A 342 15.52 8.56 -24.53
C ILE A 342 16.91 8.65 -25.17
N GLN A 343 17.86 9.35 -24.53
CA GLN A 343 19.24 9.43 -24.99
C GLN A 343 19.98 8.08 -24.93
N ALA A 344 19.77 7.31 -23.85
CA ALA A 344 20.38 5.99 -23.67
C ALA A 344 19.87 4.99 -24.74
N MET A 345 18.61 5.09 -25.14
CA MET A 345 18.04 4.31 -26.25
C MET A 345 18.77 4.60 -27.56
N GLY A 346 19.01 5.87 -27.89
CA GLY A 346 19.76 6.27 -29.09
C GLY A 346 21.23 5.82 -29.07
N ASN A 347 21.87 5.88 -27.89
CA ASN A 347 23.29 5.59 -27.71
C ASN A 347 23.61 4.11 -27.43
N GLY A 348 22.61 3.30 -27.10
CA GLY A 348 22.78 1.93 -26.61
C GLY A 348 23.50 1.00 -27.59
N GLN A 349 24.81 0.79 -27.38
CA GLN A 349 25.60 -0.19 -28.13
C GLN A 349 25.17 -1.64 -27.87
N HIS A 350 24.52 -1.93 -26.72
CA HIS A 350 24.04 -3.27 -26.38
C HIS A 350 22.83 -3.73 -27.22
N ILE A 351 21.97 -2.81 -27.66
CA ILE A 351 20.93 -3.09 -28.66
C ILE A 351 21.59 -3.45 -30.01
N ARG A 352 22.81 -2.94 -30.25
CA ARG A 352 23.62 -3.13 -31.46
C ARG A 352 24.49 -4.41 -31.43
N GLN A 353 24.65 -5.11 -30.31
CA GLN A 353 25.45 -6.35 -30.25
C GLN A 353 24.80 -7.56 -30.93
N SER A 354 23.47 -7.53 -31.15
CA SER A 354 22.79 -8.47 -32.06
C SER A 354 23.22 -8.34 -33.55
N GLN A 355 24.12 -7.40 -33.85
CA GLN A 355 24.58 -7.04 -35.19
C GLN A 355 26.02 -7.49 -35.51
N GLN A 356 26.74 -8.15 -34.59
CA GLN A 356 28.12 -8.58 -34.86
C GLN A 356 28.20 -10.06 -35.22
N HIS A 357 28.47 -10.34 -36.50
CA HIS A 357 29.07 -11.60 -36.93
C HIS A 357 30.42 -11.78 -36.20
N PRO A 358 30.74 -12.96 -35.64
CA PRO A 358 32.12 -13.28 -35.35
C PRO A 358 32.88 -13.40 -36.68
N PRO A 359 34.03 -12.72 -36.86
CA PRO A 359 34.90 -13.05 -37.97
C PRO A 359 35.42 -14.47 -37.72
N HIS A 360 35.02 -15.41 -38.57
CA HIS A 360 35.58 -16.75 -38.75
C HIS A 360 36.34 -17.33 -37.53
N SER A 361 35.63 -17.94 -36.59
CA SER A 361 36.23 -19.00 -35.76
C SER A 361 35.38 -20.25 -35.89
N LEU A 362 35.94 -21.26 -36.55
CA LEU A 362 35.43 -22.61 -36.60
C LEU A 362 35.51 -23.20 -35.18
N SER A 363 34.43 -23.09 -34.41
CA SER A 363 34.24 -23.97 -33.26
C SER A 363 32.78 -24.36 -33.10
N ARG A 364 32.58 -25.68 -32.97
CA ARG A 364 31.29 -26.38 -32.91
C ARG A 364 30.62 -26.19 -31.55
N ARG A 365 29.28 -26.07 -31.62
CA ARG A 365 28.25 -26.38 -30.58
C ARG A 365 28.27 -25.42 -29.38
N THR A 366 27.16 -24.77 -29.01
CA THR A 366 25.86 -25.35 -28.66
C THR A 366 24.69 -24.45 -29.08
N SER A 367 23.57 -25.08 -29.42
CA SER A 367 22.30 -24.48 -29.79
C SER A 367 21.68 -23.62 -28.67
N SER A 368 21.75 -22.31 -28.82
CA SER A 368 20.69 -21.41 -28.37
C SER A 368 20.26 -20.57 -29.58
N SER A 369 19.07 -20.84 -30.11
CA SER A 369 18.45 -20.16 -31.24
C SER A 369 18.09 -18.70 -30.91
N GLY A 370 19.10 -17.85 -30.69
CA GLY A 370 18.90 -16.41 -30.58
C GLY A 370 18.57 -15.84 -31.96
N ALA A 371 17.47 -15.11 -32.07
CA ALA A 371 17.14 -14.38 -33.29
C ALA A 371 18.27 -13.37 -33.59
N VAL A 372 18.75 -13.35 -34.83
CA VAL A 372 19.80 -12.43 -35.30
C VAL A 372 19.16 -11.29 -36.09
N CYS A 373 19.71 -10.08 -35.98
CA CYS A 373 19.21 -8.92 -36.71
C CYS A 373 19.39 -9.12 -38.23
N VAL A 374 18.32 -8.99 -39.01
CA VAL A 374 18.33 -9.23 -40.48
C VAL A 374 18.89 -8.03 -41.25
N SER A 375 18.56 -6.81 -40.84
CA SER A 375 19.09 -5.57 -41.44
C SER A 375 19.45 -4.55 -40.36
N ALA A 376 20.75 -4.52 -40.01
CA ALA A 376 21.26 -3.60 -38.99
C ALA A 376 21.07 -2.13 -39.39
N ALA A 377 21.17 -1.80 -40.68
CA ALA A 377 21.01 -0.43 -41.17
C ALA A 377 19.55 0.06 -41.07
N ALA A 378 18.58 -0.78 -41.45
CA ALA A 378 17.16 -0.46 -41.30
C ALA A 378 16.82 -0.31 -39.82
N CYS A 379 17.18 -1.29 -38.99
CA CYS A 379 16.94 -1.20 -37.55
C CYS A 379 17.56 0.06 -36.91
N ARG A 380 18.74 0.50 -37.34
CA ARG A 380 19.34 1.76 -36.85
C ARG A 380 18.49 2.97 -37.22
N LYS A 381 18.00 3.05 -38.46
CA LYS A 381 17.10 4.12 -38.89
C LYS A 381 15.82 4.12 -38.06
N ASP A 382 15.20 2.95 -37.88
CA ASP A 382 13.99 2.78 -37.07
C ASP A 382 14.19 3.23 -35.61
N PHE A 383 15.36 2.91 -35.02
CA PHE A 383 15.69 3.36 -33.66
C PHE A 383 15.91 4.87 -33.58
N THR A 384 16.52 5.49 -34.59
CA THR A 384 16.66 6.96 -34.64
C THR A 384 15.30 7.63 -34.73
N GLU A 385 14.41 7.14 -35.58
CA GLU A 385 13.03 7.64 -35.69
C GLU A 385 12.24 7.45 -34.39
N LEU A 386 12.39 6.30 -33.72
CA LEU A 386 11.80 6.06 -32.40
C LEU A 386 12.30 7.06 -31.34
N VAL A 387 13.60 7.39 -31.35
CA VAL A 387 14.16 8.42 -30.45
C VAL A 387 13.56 9.79 -30.74
N GLU A 388 13.42 10.17 -32.01
CA GLU A 388 12.81 11.44 -32.42
C GLU A 388 11.34 11.52 -32.00
N LEU A 389 10.56 10.47 -32.24
CA LEU A 389 9.15 10.37 -31.81
C LEU A 389 9.02 10.43 -30.28
N ALA A 390 9.85 9.69 -29.54
CA ALA A 390 9.83 9.72 -28.08
C ALA A 390 10.22 11.09 -27.53
N THR A 391 11.19 11.77 -28.16
CA THR A 391 11.59 13.13 -27.80
C THR A 391 10.42 14.10 -28.01
N GLN A 392 9.75 14.01 -29.16
CA GLN A 392 8.58 14.83 -29.47
C GLN A 392 7.45 14.60 -28.46
N HIS A 393 7.03 13.35 -28.29
CA HIS A 393 5.90 12.98 -27.44
C HIS A 393 6.12 13.28 -25.94
N TYR A 394 7.26 12.87 -25.36
CA TYR A 394 7.47 13.00 -23.92
C TYR A 394 8.12 14.32 -23.49
N LEU A 395 9.00 14.92 -24.31
CA LEU A 395 9.75 16.12 -23.90
C LEU A 395 9.13 17.42 -24.42
N PHE A 396 8.57 17.42 -25.64
CA PHE A 396 8.01 18.62 -26.25
C PHE A 396 6.50 18.72 -26.08
N ASP A 397 5.74 17.71 -26.51
CA ASP A 397 4.28 17.71 -26.42
C ASP A 397 3.77 17.45 -25.00
N ARG A 398 4.63 16.83 -24.16
CA ARG A 398 4.34 16.51 -22.76
C ARG A 398 3.06 15.67 -22.61
N GLU A 399 2.89 14.70 -23.51
CA GLU A 399 1.74 13.80 -23.51
C GLU A 399 1.75 12.81 -22.33
N ARG A 400 0.81 11.86 -22.33
CA ARG A 400 0.59 10.89 -21.26
C ARG A 400 1.89 10.20 -20.85
N GLY A 401 2.19 10.22 -19.55
CA GLY A 401 3.37 9.58 -18.98
C GLY A 401 4.66 10.42 -19.04
N CYS A 402 4.61 11.68 -19.49
CA CYS A 402 5.77 12.59 -19.51
C CYS A 402 6.36 12.92 -18.12
N HIS A 403 5.74 12.44 -17.04
CA HIS A 403 6.27 12.53 -15.67
C HIS A 403 6.59 11.17 -15.04
N ASP A 404 6.42 10.07 -15.76
CA ASP A 404 6.57 8.70 -15.27
C ASP A 404 7.71 7.97 -16.03
N PRO A 405 8.94 7.93 -15.49
CA PRO A 405 10.05 7.26 -16.14
C PRO A 405 9.88 5.74 -16.26
N LEU A 406 9.12 5.08 -15.37
CA LEU A 406 8.86 3.64 -15.49
C LEU A 406 7.89 3.37 -16.64
N TYR A 407 6.84 4.17 -16.78
CA TYR A 407 5.91 4.13 -17.90
C TYR A 407 6.64 4.37 -19.23
N VAL A 408 7.45 5.43 -19.31
CA VAL A 408 8.25 5.72 -20.51
C VAL A 408 9.15 4.54 -20.87
N ALA A 409 9.86 3.95 -19.90
CA ALA A 409 10.69 2.79 -20.17
C ALA A 409 9.88 1.59 -20.68
N GLU A 410 8.67 1.36 -20.16
CA GLU A 410 7.76 0.30 -20.61
C GLU A 410 7.36 0.49 -22.06
N GLU A 411 6.80 1.65 -22.38
CA GLU A 411 6.27 1.99 -23.70
C GLU A 411 7.38 1.89 -24.73
N LEU A 412 8.57 2.47 -24.45
CA LEU A 412 9.73 2.33 -25.32
C LEU A 412 10.14 0.87 -25.55
N GLY A 413 10.01 0.01 -24.54
CA GLY A 413 10.24 -1.43 -24.66
C GLY A 413 9.23 -2.13 -25.57
N GLN A 414 7.97 -1.69 -25.55
CA GLN A 414 6.85 -2.30 -26.28
C GLN A 414 6.68 -1.76 -27.70
N LEU A 415 7.09 -0.54 -28.02
CA LEU A 415 6.86 0.12 -29.31
C LEU A 415 7.45 -0.63 -30.53
N LYS A 416 8.54 -1.39 -30.35
CA LYS A 416 9.06 -2.25 -31.43
C LYS A 416 8.28 -3.54 -31.66
N SER A 417 7.47 -3.98 -30.70
CA SER A 417 6.64 -5.17 -30.85
C SER A 417 5.35 -4.90 -31.63
N ALA A 418 4.91 -3.65 -31.70
CA ALA A 418 3.64 -3.27 -32.27
C ALA A 418 3.74 -2.74 -33.72
N GLU A 419 4.63 -1.79 -34.07
CA GLU A 419 4.38 -0.99 -35.31
C GLU A 419 5.61 -0.52 -36.14
N ILE A 420 6.87 -0.65 -35.68
CA ILE A 420 8.00 0.09 -36.32
C ILE A 420 9.06 -0.79 -37.02
N SER A 421 9.33 -2.03 -36.56
CA SER A 421 10.26 -2.92 -37.28
C SER A 421 9.95 -4.40 -37.06
N GLU A 422 9.88 -5.20 -38.13
CA GLU A 422 9.66 -6.66 -38.06
C GLU A 422 10.83 -7.44 -37.42
N CYS A 423 11.93 -6.76 -37.06
CA CYS A 423 13.11 -7.39 -36.49
C CYS A 423 12.87 -7.86 -35.05
N LYS A 424 12.39 -9.09 -34.90
CA LYS A 424 12.16 -9.78 -33.62
C LYS A 424 13.38 -9.77 -32.68
N ALA A 425 14.59 -9.84 -33.24
CA ALA A 425 15.83 -9.79 -32.47
C ALA A 425 16.02 -8.43 -31.77
N CYS A 426 15.85 -7.34 -32.51
CA CYS A 426 15.97 -5.99 -31.97
C CYS A 426 14.83 -5.65 -31.02
N ALA A 427 13.60 -6.11 -31.29
CA ALA A 427 12.46 -5.93 -30.39
C ALA A 427 12.73 -6.58 -29.03
N LYS A 428 13.12 -7.87 -29.00
CA LYS A 428 13.46 -8.58 -27.76
C LYS A 428 14.64 -7.94 -27.02
N SER A 429 15.63 -7.43 -27.76
CA SER A 429 16.75 -6.71 -27.15
C SER A 429 16.33 -5.38 -26.51
N LEU A 430 15.37 -4.67 -27.11
CA LEU A 430 14.84 -3.42 -26.60
C LEU A 430 13.98 -3.66 -25.36
N GLU A 431 13.09 -4.63 -25.40
CA GLU A 431 12.30 -5.09 -24.24
C GLU A 431 13.19 -5.47 -23.06
N GLY A 432 14.23 -6.28 -23.31
CA GLY A 432 15.20 -6.65 -22.27
C GLY A 432 16.01 -5.46 -21.76
N TRP A 433 16.28 -4.44 -22.58
CA TRP A 433 16.92 -3.20 -22.13
C TRP A 433 15.97 -2.36 -21.27
N ALA A 434 14.73 -2.17 -21.70
CA ALA A 434 13.69 -1.45 -20.99
C ALA A 434 13.45 -2.06 -19.60
N ALA A 435 13.33 -3.38 -19.50
CA ALA A 435 13.18 -4.08 -18.23
C ALA A 435 14.36 -3.83 -17.26
N ARG A 436 15.61 -3.80 -17.79
CA ARG A 436 16.80 -3.47 -16.97
C ARG A 436 16.82 -2.02 -16.52
N GLU A 437 16.42 -1.08 -17.38
CA GLU A 437 16.35 0.32 -16.99
C GLU A 437 15.22 0.56 -15.97
N ARG A 438 14.06 -0.09 -16.08
CA ARG A 438 13.00 -0.04 -15.05
C ARG A 438 13.50 -0.49 -13.68
N GLU A 439 14.18 -1.64 -13.62
CA GLU A 439 14.79 -2.16 -12.39
C GLU A 439 15.82 -1.19 -11.79
N LYS A 440 16.61 -0.55 -12.64
CA LYS A 440 17.58 0.46 -12.22
C LYS A 440 16.90 1.73 -11.72
N ILE A 441 15.88 2.22 -12.41
CA ILE A 441 15.06 3.37 -12.01
C ILE A 441 14.46 3.12 -10.63
N TRP A 442 13.83 1.96 -10.43
CA TRP A 442 13.20 1.62 -9.16
C TRP A 442 14.17 1.71 -7.97
N LYS A 443 15.39 1.22 -8.16
CA LYS A 443 16.46 1.30 -7.14
C LYS A 443 16.97 2.71 -6.88
N LEU A 444 16.81 3.63 -7.84
CA LEU A 444 17.25 5.02 -7.70
C LEU A 444 16.20 5.92 -7.02
N ILE A 445 14.93 5.52 -6.99
CA ILE A 445 13.83 6.30 -6.39
C ILE A 445 14.17 6.78 -4.97
N PRO A 446 14.61 5.93 -4.01
CA PRO A 446 14.93 6.41 -2.66
C PRO A 446 16.02 7.49 -2.64
N VAL A 447 16.99 7.40 -3.55
CA VAL A 447 18.10 8.37 -3.68
C VAL A 447 17.59 9.70 -4.23
N TRP A 448 16.74 9.67 -5.26
CA TRP A 448 16.15 10.89 -5.86
C TRP A 448 15.39 11.73 -4.85
N PHE A 449 14.59 11.07 -4.01
CA PHE A 449 13.78 11.74 -2.99
C PHE A 449 14.52 11.93 -1.66
N ARG A 450 15.84 11.63 -1.59
CA ARG A 450 16.65 11.76 -0.38
C ARG A 450 15.99 11.11 0.84
N LEU A 451 15.57 9.86 0.65
CA LEU A 451 14.92 9.05 1.66
C LEU A 451 15.98 8.23 2.40
N ASP A 452 16.01 8.38 3.72
CA ASP A 452 16.82 7.56 4.60
C ASP A 452 16.17 6.17 4.70
N MET A 453 16.54 5.27 3.78
CA MET A 453 16.12 3.89 3.86
C MET A 453 17.00 3.19 4.90
N PRO A 454 16.42 2.39 5.82
CA PRO A 454 17.22 1.51 6.65
C PRO A 454 18.03 0.63 5.70
N VAL A 455 19.35 0.79 5.74
CA VAL A 455 20.28 -0.01 4.94
C VAL A 455 20.07 -1.44 5.37
N ASP A 456 19.42 -2.25 4.54
CA ASP A 456 19.50 -3.69 4.67
C ASP A 456 20.99 -4.03 4.71
N ALA A 457 21.44 -4.62 5.82
CA ALA A 457 22.83 -4.98 6.07
C ALA A 457 23.40 -6.01 5.06
N SER A 458 22.66 -6.32 3.98
CA SER A 458 23.01 -7.24 2.91
C SER A 458 23.52 -6.57 1.63
N ALA A 459 23.43 -5.24 1.48
CA ALA A 459 23.86 -4.56 0.24
C ALA A 459 25.17 -3.77 0.40
N LYS A 460 26.24 -4.44 0.85
CA LYS A 460 27.61 -4.03 0.48
C LYS A 460 27.89 -4.60 -0.90
N PHE A 461 27.73 -3.80 -1.96
CA PHE A 461 28.30 -4.13 -3.26
C PHE A 461 29.59 -3.35 -3.49
N HIS A 462 30.63 -4.13 -3.74
CA HIS A 462 31.95 -3.77 -4.27
C HIS A 462 31.87 -3.28 -5.72
#